data_AF-A0A1I4JQX6-F1
#
_entry.id   AF-A0A1I4JQX6-F1
#
_cell.length_a   1.000
_cell.length_b   1.000
_cell.length_c   1.000
_cell.angle_alpha   90.00
_cell.angle_beta   90.00
_cell.angle_gamma   90.00
#
_symmetry.space_group_name_H-M   'P 1'
#
loop_
_entity.id
_entity.type
_entity.pdbx_description
1 polymer ?
#
loop_
_entity_poly.entity_id
_entity_poly.type
_entity_poly.pdbx_seq_one_letter_code
_entity_poly.pdbx_strand_id
1 'polypeptide(L)'
;MHHDVYAVGGGLLSILICLNYMLAAYLLHRRLRTPMSIQYMSRLQYIRLKTWLGHPELDQRLERTGYPLGMNALKIQSIRYGVAMLWLINSLYDISFNWSAQSLPALLLQLWGPVVMLLATNTKASLLTYFLAKWKEIDDGEKNRELFMIYSMIADELKGVGRRRLNLHTMLTKLRDYTVRIKPALNKGLRLFDEGASAALHAIGEEIGTKEAKELCKLLADLEMTPPEDISALVEAREESYTQMLRENRRRRRKFFGSLAYAAAFSPLLIYLWNALNIAQQYVTDLARSTNHFG
;
A
#
# COMPACT_ATOMS: atom_id res chain seq x y z
N MET A 1 -34.11 -35.98 48.76
CA MET A 1 -34.65 -36.54 47.51
C MET A 1 -34.40 -35.68 46.27
N HIS A 2 -34.53 -34.34 46.30
CA HIS A 2 -34.24 -33.53 45.10
C HIS A 2 -32.75 -33.45 44.73
N HIS A 3 -31.82 -33.48 45.70
CA HIS A 3 -30.37 -33.41 45.41
C HIS A 3 -29.81 -34.63 44.66
N ASP A 4 -30.34 -35.82 44.92
CA ASP A 4 -29.86 -37.05 44.28
C ASP A 4 -30.25 -37.09 42.79
N VAL A 5 -31.40 -36.51 42.43
CA VAL A 5 -31.87 -36.43 41.05
C VAL A 5 -31.00 -35.50 40.21
N TYR A 6 -30.52 -34.38 40.78
CA TYR A 6 -29.61 -33.47 40.08
C TYR A 6 -28.20 -34.07 39.89
N ALA A 7 -27.71 -34.84 40.86
CA ALA A 7 -26.42 -35.51 40.76
C ALA A 7 -26.43 -36.59 39.66
N VAL A 8 -27.50 -37.39 39.60
CA VAL A 8 -27.68 -38.41 38.56
C VAL A 8 -27.88 -37.77 37.18
N GLY A 9 -28.64 -36.66 37.10
CA GLY A 9 -28.82 -35.90 35.86
C GLY A 9 -27.50 -35.32 35.32
N GLY A 10 -26.66 -34.76 36.19
CA GLY A 10 -25.34 -34.25 35.82
C GLY A 10 -24.38 -35.34 35.32
N GLY A 11 -24.43 -36.53 35.94
CA GLY A 11 -23.64 -37.69 35.51
C GLY A 11 -24.05 -38.21 34.13
N LEU A 12 -25.35 -38.21 33.81
CA LEU A 12 -25.82 -38.62 32.49
C LEU A 12 -25.43 -37.62 31.39
N LEU A 13 -25.44 -36.32 31.71
CA LEU A 13 -25.09 -35.26 30.77
C LEU A 13 -23.59 -35.30 30.41
N SER A 14 -22.72 -35.56 31.39
CA SER A 14 -21.28 -35.70 31.14
C SER A 14 -20.94 -36.93 30.29
N ILE A 15 -21.63 -38.06 30.50
CA ILE A 15 -21.50 -39.26 29.66
C ILE A 15 -21.95 -38.97 28.22
N LEU A 16 -23.05 -38.22 28.03
CA LEU A 16 -23.55 -37.80 26.72
C LEU A 16 -22.58 -36.87 25.98
N ILE A 17 -21.91 -35.97 26.70
CA ILE A 17 -20.87 -35.09 26.15
C ILE A 17 -19.66 -35.93 25.71
N CYS A 18 -19.18 -36.86 26.53
CA CYS A 18 -18.08 -37.75 26.18
C CYS A 18 -18.40 -38.63 24.95
N LEU A 19 -19.62 -39.15 24.85
CA LEU A 19 -20.06 -39.92 23.69
C LEU A 19 -20.11 -39.07 22.41
N ASN A 20 -20.56 -37.82 22.50
CA ASN A 20 -20.52 -36.89 21.36
C ASN A 20 -19.10 -36.60 20.89
N TYR A 21 -18.15 -36.40 21.81
CA TYR A 21 -16.74 -36.20 21.46
C TYR A 21 -16.12 -37.46 20.83
N MET A 22 -16.42 -38.65 21.36
CA MET A 22 -15.98 -39.91 20.74
C MET A 22 -16.57 -40.10 19.34
N LEU A 23 -17.85 -39.80 19.14
CA LEU A 23 -18.52 -39.90 17.85
C LEU A 23 -17.94 -38.88 16.84
N ALA A 24 -17.69 -37.64 17.27
CA ALA A 24 -17.05 -36.62 16.46
C ALA A 24 -15.62 -37.04 16.06
N ALA A 25 -14.83 -37.57 17.00
CA ALA A 25 -13.50 -38.09 16.74
C ALA A 25 -13.52 -39.28 15.77
N TYR A 26 -14.48 -40.19 15.94
CA TYR A 26 -14.69 -41.33 15.03
C TYR A 26 -15.07 -40.90 13.61
N LEU A 27 -15.98 -39.94 13.47
CA LEU A 27 -16.37 -39.37 12.17
C LEU A 27 -15.22 -38.62 11.51
N LEU A 28 -14.42 -37.88 12.29
CA LEU A 28 -13.21 -37.21 11.80
C LEU A 28 -12.19 -38.23 11.29
N HIS A 29 -11.95 -39.30 12.07
CA HIS A 29 -11.03 -40.38 11.71
C HIS A 29 -11.49 -41.15 10.46
N ARG A 30 -12.80 -41.43 10.33
CA ARG A 30 -13.37 -42.07 9.14
C ARG A 30 -13.26 -41.20 7.90
N ARG A 31 -13.38 -39.87 8.04
CA ARG A 31 -13.27 -38.91 6.92
C ARG A 31 -11.82 -38.67 6.49
N LEU A 32 -10.85 -38.82 7.40
CA LEU A 32 -9.41 -38.68 7.16
C LEU A 32 -8.75 -39.94 6.56
N ARG A 33 -9.50 -41.04 6.35
CA ARG A 33 -9.01 -42.27 5.72
C ARG A 33 -8.83 -42.20 4.20
N THR A 34 -9.18 -41.10 3.54
CA THR A 34 -8.70 -40.86 2.17
C THR A 34 -7.24 -40.39 2.28
N PRO A 35 -6.25 -41.11 1.72
CA PRO A 35 -4.86 -40.68 1.76
C PRO A 35 -4.67 -39.51 0.79
N MET A 36 -5.25 -38.35 1.11
CA MET A 36 -4.79 -37.11 0.54
C MET A 36 -3.44 -36.84 1.18
N SER A 37 -2.37 -37.06 0.40
CA SER A 37 -1.00 -36.69 0.76
C SER A 37 -1.02 -35.31 1.42
N ILE A 38 -0.35 -35.17 2.57
CA ILE A 38 -0.24 -33.92 3.32
C ILE A 38 0.25 -32.78 2.39
N GLN A 39 1.05 -33.12 1.38
CA GLN A 39 1.50 -32.19 0.33
C GLN A 39 0.36 -31.70 -0.57
N TYR A 40 -0.64 -32.54 -0.84
CA TYR A 40 -1.83 -32.18 -1.61
C TYR A 40 -2.80 -31.32 -0.78
N MET A 41 -2.95 -31.61 0.52
CA MET A 41 -3.72 -30.75 1.43
C MET A 41 -3.09 -29.38 1.60
N SER A 42 -1.77 -29.29 1.80
CA SER A 42 -1.09 -28.00 1.92
C SER A 42 -1.14 -27.21 0.62
N ARG A 43 -1.04 -27.88 -0.55
CA ARG A 43 -1.17 -27.23 -1.86
C ARG A 43 -2.60 -26.72 -2.11
N LEU A 44 -3.63 -27.50 -1.79
CA LEU A 44 -5.04 -27.08 -1.92
C LEU A 44 -5.38 -25.95 -0.96
N GLN A 45 -4.90 -26.01 0.29
CA GLN A 45 -5.05 -24.93 1.27
C GLN A 45 -4.32 -23.67 0.80
N TYR A 46 -3.10 -23.80 0.27
CA TYR A 46 -2.35 -22.70 -0.32
C TYR A 46 -3.09 -22.07 -1.50
N ILE A 47 -3.63 -22.88 -2.43
CA ILE A 47 -4.39 -22.37 -3.57
C ILE A 47 -5.65 -21.65 -3.08
N ARG A 48 -6.41 -22.22 -2.14
CA ARG A 48 -7.59 -21.58 -1.54
C ARG A 48 -7.25 -20.28 -0.83
N LEU A 49 -6.17 -20.27 -0.06
CA LEU A 49 -5.68 -19.08 0.64
C LEU A 49 -5.25 -18.01 -0.36
N LYS A 50 -4.54 -18.39 -1.42
CA LYS A 50 -4.13 -17.50 -2.50
C LYS A 50 -5.32 -16.91 -3.25
N THR A 51 -6.35 -17.70 -3.53
CA THR A 51 -7.59 -17.20 -4.16
C THR A 51 -8.38 -16.30 -3.22
N TRP A 52 -8.39 -16.58 -1.92
CA TRP A 52 -9.10 -15.78 -0.93
C TRP A 52 -8.40 -14.44 -0.66
N LEU A 53 -7.07 -14.45 -0.57
CA LEU A 53 -6.22 -13.26 -0.45
C LEU A 53 -5.97 -12.55 -1.81
N GLY A 54 -6.41 -13.15 -2.91
CA GLY A 54 -6.27 -12.60 -4.24
C GLY A 54 -7.40 -11.62 -4.53
N HIS A 55 -7.21 -10.33 -4.24
CA HIS A 55 -8.16 -9.31 -4.71
C HIS A 55 -7.69 -8.75 -6.05
N PRO A 56 -8.35 -9.07 -7.18
CA PRO A 56 -7.91 -8.64 -8.51
C PRO A 56 -7.95 -7.12 -8.65
N GLU A 57 -8.92 -6.44 -8.03
CA GLU A 57 -8.99 -4.97 -8.02
C GLU A 57 -7.78 -4.33 -7.33
N LEU A 58 -7.29 -4.93 -6.24
CA LEU A 58 -6.12 -4.44 -5.51
C LEU A 58 -4.86 -4.68 -6.34
N ASP A 59 -4.75 -5.84 -6.98
CA ASP A 59 -3.59 -6.20 -7.79
C ASP A 59 -3.49 -5.31 -9.03
N GLN A 60 -4.60 -5.03 -9.71
CA GLN A 60 -4.64 -4.05 -10.81
C GLN A 60 -4.24 -2.64 -10.34
N ARG A 61 -4.65 -2.23 -9.13
CA ARG A 61 -4.24 -0.93 -8.58
C ARG A 61 -2.76 -0.90 -8.24
N LEU A 62 -2.21 -1.98 -7.68
CA LEU A 62 -0.78 -2.09 -7.37
C LEU A 62 0.08 -2.16 -8.63
N GLU A 63 -0.38 -2.86 -9.66
CA GLU A 63 0.27 -2.90 -10.97
C GLU A 63 0.35 -1.49 -11.57
N ARG A 64 -0.77 -0.73 -11.53
CA ARG A 64 -0.81 0.67 -11.97
C ARG A 64 0.07 1.63 -11.16
N THR A 65 0.50 1.24 -9.96
CA THR A 65 1.41 2.02 -9.11
C THR A 65 2.83 1.46 -9.08
N GLY A 66 3.12 0.43 -9.88
CA GLY A 66 4.45 -0.18 -9.97
C GLY A 66 4.86 -1.01 -8.75
N TYR A 67 3.90 -1.58 -8.02
CA TYR A 67 4.10 -2.36 -6.80
C TYR A 67 4.95 -1.61 -5.75
N PRO A 68 4.39 -0.63 -5.02
CA PRO A 68 5.13 0.10 -3.98
C PRO A 68 5.86 -0.87 -3.04
N LEU A 69 7.16 -0.65 -2.85
CA LEU A 69 8.04 -1.49 -2.02
C LEU A 69 8.11 -2.98 -2.45
N GLY A 70 7.74 -3.32 -3.69
CA GLY A 70 7.65 -4.70 -4.17
C GLY A 70 6.55 -5.52 -3.49
N MET A 71 5.52 -4.84 -2.98
CA MET A 71 4.39 -5.48 -2.29
C MET A 71 3.27 -5.83 -3.25
N ASN A 72 3.04 -7.13 -3.46
CA ASN A 72 1.90 -7.65 -4.23
C ASN A 72 0.63 -7.65 -3.37
N ALA A 73 -0.54 -7.78 -4.00
CA ALA A 73 -1.84 -7.82 -3.31
C ALA A 73 -1.86 -8.86 -2.17
N LEU A 74 -1.26 -10.02 -2.40
CA LEU A 74 -1.13 -11.08 -1.41
C LEU A 74 -0.35 -10.65 -0.17
N LYS A 75 0.80 -9.97 -0.35
CA LYS A 75 1.67 -9.52 0.76
C LYS A 75 0.96 -8.47 1.61
N ILE A 76 0.29 -7.52 0.96
CA ILE A 76 -0.47 -6.47 1.65
C ILE A 76 -1.62 -7.08 2.45
N GLN A 77 -2.36 -8.01 1.87
CA GLN A 77 -3.45 -8.68 2.58
C GLN A 77 -2.95 -9.58 3.70
N SER A 78 -1.85 -10.31 3.52
CA SER A 78 -1.27 -11.11 4.60
C SER A 78 -0.83 -10.25 5.77
N ILE A 79 -0.25 -9.07 5.53
CA ILE A 79 0.08 -8.12 6.59
C ILE A 79 -1.20 -7.62 7.26
N ARG A 80 -2.21 -7.21 6.48
CA ARG A 80 -3.49 -6.71 6.99
C ARG A 80 -4.18 -7.72 7.92
N TYR A 81 -4.35 -8.95 7.45
CA TYR A 81 -4.98 -10.01 8.25
C TYR A 81 -4.08 -10.49 9.39
N GLY A 82 -2.76 -10.53 9.18
CA GLY A 82 -1.79 -10.89 10.22
C GLY A 82 -1.81 -9.92 11.40
N VAL A 83 -1.83 -8.62 11.14
CA VAL A 83 -1.93 -7.59 12.19
C VAL A 83 -3.28 -7.68 12.92
N ALA A 84 -4.39 -7.84 12.18
CA ALA A 84 -5.70 -8.00 12.80
C ALA A 84 -5.78 -9.27 13.66
N MET A 85 -5.17 -10.37 13.22
CA MET A 85 -5.13 -11.63 13.97
C MET A 85 -4.24 -11.52 15.22
N LEU A 86 -3.07 -10.89 15.12
CA LEU A 86 -2.21 -10.64 16.28
C LEU A 86 -2.91 -9.75 17.31
N TRP A 87 -3.63 -8.71 16.85
CA TRP A 87 -4.44 -7.87 17.73
C TRP A 87 -5.52 -8.71 18.42
N LEU A 88 -6.29 -9.51 17.69
CA LEU A 88 -7.30 -10.39 18.29
C LEU A 88 -6.71 -11.35 19.32
N ILE A 89 -5.57 -11.97 19.05
CA ILE A 89 -4.89 -12.86 19.99
C ILE A 89 -4.48 -12.10 21.26
N ASN A 90 -3.90 -10.90 21.10
CA ASN A 90 -3.51 -10.06 22.24
C ASN A 90 -4.74 -9.64 23.06
N SER A 91 -5.83 -9.26 22.39
CA SER A 91 -7.09 -8.91 23.04
C SER A 91 -7.71 -10.09 23.79
N LEU A 92 -7.69 -11.30 23.22
CA LEU A 92 -8.17 -12.51 23.90
C LEU A 92 -7.32 -12.84 25.13
N TYR A 93 -6.00 -12.64 25.05
CA TYR A 93 -5.10 -12.77 26.19
C TYR A 93 -5.46 -11.78 27.30
N ASP A 94 -5.58 -10.50 26.98
CA ASP A 94 -5.92 -9.45 27.96
C ASP A 94 -7.31 -9.67 28.58
N ILE A 95 -8.28 -10.14 27.79
CA ILE A 95 -9.61 -10.51 28.27
C ILE A 95 -9.54 -11.69 29.24
N SER A 96 -8.72 -12.70 28.94
CA SER A 96 -8.65 -13.93 29.74
C SER A 96 -7.96 -13.73 31.09
N PHE A 97 -6.91 -12.90 31.14
CA PHE A 97 -6.09 -12.72 32.34
C PHE A 97 -6.44 -11.45 33.13
N ASN A 98 -6.96 -10.40 32.48
CA ASN A 98 -7.20 -9.09 33.11
C ASN A 98 -8.68 -8.68 33.08
N TRP A 99 -9.62 -9.64 33.02
CA TRP A 99 -11.07 -9.38 32.89
C TRP A 99 -11.61 -8.37 33.91
N SER A 100 -11.22 -8.50 35.18
CA SER A 100 -11.72 -7.65 36.28
C SER A 100 -11.25 -6.20 36.21
N ALA A 101 -10.21 -5.90 35.44
CA ALA A 101 -9.64 -4.56 35.29
C ALA A 101 -10.11 -3.83 34.03
N GLN A 102 -10.89 -4.49 33.16
CA GLN A 102 -11.29 -3.89 31.90
C GLN A 102 -12.58 -3.08 32.01
N SER A 103 -12.54 -1.86 31.48
CA SER A 103 -13.74 -1.05 31.29
C SER A 103 -14.51 -1.51 30.04
N LEU A 104 -15.83 -1.31 30.04
CA LEU A 104 -16.71 -1.67 28.91
C LEU A 104 -16.26 -1.04 27.58
N PRO A 105 -15.79 0.22 27.52
CA PRO A 105 -15.21 0.81 26.31
C PRO A 105 -13.92 0.10 25.84
N ALA A 106 -13.07 -0.35 26.77
CA ALA A 106 -11.84 -1.07 26.43
C ALA A 106 -12.17 -2.44 25.80
N LEU A 107 -13.14 -3.16 26.35
CA LEU A 107 -13.63 -4.42 25.79
C LEU A 107 -14.20 -4.24 24.37
N LEU A 108 -15.01 -3.19 24.17
CA LEU A 108 -15.55 -2.86 22.86
C LEU A 108 -14.42 -2.57 21.86
N LEU A 109 -13.42 -1.78 22.24
CA LEU A 109 -12.30 -1.45 21.36
C LEU A 109 -11.41 -2.66 21.07
N GLN A 110 -11.21 -3.57 22.02
CA GLN A 110 -10.44 -4.80 21.83
C GLN A 110 -11.12 -5.78 20.87
N LEU A 111 -12.45 -5.92 20.95
CA LEU A 111 -13.22 -6.83 20.08
C LEU A 111 -13.55 -6.21 18.72
N TRP A 112 -13.97 -4.94 18.69
CA TRP A 112 -14.36 -4.25 17.45
C TRP A 112 -13.18 -3.59 16.73
N GLY A 113 -12.09 -3.26 17.41
CA GLY A 113 -10.92 -2.62 16.83
C GLY A 113 -10.36 -3.35 15.60
N PRO A 114 -10.12 -4.67 15.66
CA PRO A 114 -9.68 -5.45 14.50
C PRO A 114 -10.69 -5.40 13.33
N VAL A 115 -11.99 -5.43 13.62
CA VAL A 115 -13.06 -5.34 12.60
C VAL A 115 -13.04 -3.96 11.95
N VAL A 116 -12.98 -2.89 12.74
CA VAL A 116 -12.90 -1.51 12.26
C VAL A 116 -11.63 -1.28 11.46
N MET A 117 -10.48 -1.82 11.88
CA MET A 117 -9.22 -1.76 11.14
C MET A 117 -9.35 -2.42 9.75
N LEU A 118 -9.94 -3.62 9.69
CA LEU A 118 -10.15 -4.34 8.43
C LEU A 118 -11.12 -3.58 7.50
N LEU A 119 -12.16 -2.96 8.06
CA LEU A 119 -13.10 -2.12 7.32
C LEU A 119 -12.44 -0.82 6.82
N ALA A 120 -11.68 -0.14 7.67
CA ALA A 120 -10.97 1.10 7.36
C ALA A 120 -9.87 0.89 6.31
N THR A 121 -9.34 -0.33 6.20
CA THR A 121 -8.33 -0.74 5.21
C THR A 121 -8.93 -1.54 4.04
N ASN A 122 -10.25 -1.44 3.82
CA ASN A 122 -10.93 -2.11 2.71
C ASN A 122 -10.64 -1.46 1.34
N THR A 123 -10.56 -2.25 0.27
CA THR A 123 -9.97 -1.88 -1.03
C THR A 123 -10.73 -0.80 -1.81
N LYS A 124 -12.00 -0.49 -1.48
CA LYS A 124 -12.82 0.42 -2.29
C LYS A 124 -12.57 1.91 -2.00
N ALA A 125 -12.51 2.32 -0.73
CA ALA A 125 -12.37 3.73 -0.31
C ALA A 125 -11.60 3.87 1.02
N SER A 126 -10.46 3.18 1.15
CA SER A 126 -9.66 3.19 2.39
C SER A 126 -8.49 4.16 2.37
N LEU A 127 -7.93 4.38 3.57
CA LEU A 127 -6.61 4.96 3.77
C LEU A 127 -5.53 4.33 2.88
N LEU A 128 -5.63 3.02 2.61
CA LEU A 128 -4.71 2.33 1.72
C LEU A 128 -4.83 2.83 0.28
N THR A 129 -6.04 3.06 -0.21
CA THR A 129 -6.25 3.60 -1.57
C THR A 129 -5.74 5.03 -1.70
N TYR A 130 -5.91 5.85 -0.65
CA TYR A 130 -5.34 7.19 -0.58
C TYR A 130 -3.81 7.15 -0.59
N PHE A 131 -3.21 6.27 0.21
CA PHE A 131 -1.76 6.09 0.25
C PHE A 131 -1.21 5.62 -1.10
N LEU A 132 -1.86 4.64 -1.75
CA LEU A 132 -1.46 4.17 -3.08
C LEU A 132 -1.58 5.28 -4.13
N ALA A 133 -2.65 6.08 -4.10
CA ALA A 133 -2.81 7.22 -5.01
C ALA A 133 -1.71 8.27 -4.80
N LYS A 134 -1.36 8.56 -3.55
CA LYS A 134 -0.26 9.48 -3.22
C LYS A 134 1.10 8.93 -3.60
N TRP A 135 1.32 7.62 -3.40
CA TRP A 135 2.54 6.96 -3.84
C TRP A 135 2.69 7.05 -5.36
N LYS A 136 1.61 6.80 -6.10
CA LYS A 136 1.59 6.95 -7.55
C LYS A 136 1.96 8.37 -7.98
N GLU A 137 1.37 9.39 -7.37
CA GLU A 137 1.69 10.80 -7.66
C GLU A 137 3.19 11.10 -7.46
N ILE A 138 3.81 10.51 -6.42
CA ILE A 138 5.25 10.66 -6.16
C ILE A 138 6.08 9.91 -7.20
N ASP A 139 5.71 8.67 -7.54
CA ASP A 139 6.42 7.86 -8.54
C ASP A 139 6.35 8.46 -9.94
N ASP A 140 5.17 8.90 -10.36
CA ASP A 140 4.93 9.61 -11.61
C ASP A 140 5.77 10.90 -11.66
N GLY A 141 5.85 11.63 -10.54
CA GLY A 141 6.70 12.82 -10.42
C GLY A 141 8.20 12.53 -10.57
N GLU A 142 8.69 11.40 -10.04
CA GLU A 142 10.10 11.00 -10.22
C GLU A 142 10.39 10.50 -11.64
N LYS A 143 9.45 9.79 -12.27
CA LYS A 143 9.56 9.41 -13.69
C LYS A 143 9.66 10.65 -14.59
N ASN A 144 8.81 11.64 -14.36
CA ASN A 144 8.84 12.90 -15.10
C ASN A 144 10.14 13.68 -14.84
N ARG A 145 10.71 13.58 -13.63
CA ARG A 145 12.01 14.17 -13.29
C ARG A 145 13.16 13.52 -14.05
N GLU A 146 13.18 12.19 -14.14
CA GLU A 146 14.18 11.46 -14.93
C GLU A 146 14.05 11.80 -16.42
N LEU A 147 12.83 11.84 -16.95
CA LEU A 147 12.58 12.21 -18.34
C LEU A 147 12.99 13.66 -18.64
N PHE A 148 12.73 14.57 -17.70
CA PHE A 148 13.19 15.95 -17.79
C PHE A 148 14.72 16.04 -17.82
N MET A 149 15.41 15.28 -16.96
CA MET A 149 16.88 15.24 -16.96
C MET A 149 17.43 14.81 -18.32
N ILE A 150 16.78 13.84 -18.98
CA ILE A 150 17.13 13.43 -20.34
C ILE A 150 16.97 14.59 -21.31
N TYR A 151 15.82 15.26 -21.28
CA TYR A 151 15.56 16.40 -22.15
C TYR A 151 16.57 17.54 -21.92
N SER A 152 16.89 17.90 -20.67
CA SER A 152 17.84 18.97 -20.39
C SER A 152 19.23 18.63 -20.91
N MET A 153 19.68 17.38 -20.76
CA MET A 153 20.98 16.96 -21.29
C MET A 153 21.01 16.96 -22.82
N ILE A 154 19.92 16.57 -23.48
CA ILE A 154 19.79 16.65 -24.94
C ILE A 154 19.80 18.11 -25.39
N ALA A 155 19.04 18.97 -24.72
CA ALA A 155 18.94 20.39 -25.02
C ALA A 155 20.29 21.12 -24.82
N ASP A 156 21.02 20.81 -23.75
CA ASP A 156 22.34 21.39 -23.48
C ASP A 156 23.37 20.96 -24.53
N GLU A 157 23.36 19.69 -24.95
CA GLU A 157 24.22 19.25 -26.03
C GLU A 157 23.84 19.90 -27.37
N LEU A 158 22.54 20.08 -27.65
CA LEU A 158 22.09 20.81 -28.85
C LEU A 158 22.57 22.27 -28.85
N LYS A 159 22.61 22.92 -27.68
CA LYS A 159 23.17 24.27 -27.53
C LYS A 159 24.71 24.28 -27.70
N GLY A 160 25.41 23.25 -27.22
CA GLY A 160 26.87 23.16 -27.25
C GLY A 160 27.47 22.70 -28.59
N VAL A 161 26.75 21.84 -29.33
CA VAL A 161 27.20 21.25 -30.60
C VAL A 161 26.53 22.00 -31.76
N GLY A 162 27.11 23.13 -32.18
CA GLY A 162 26.58 23.92 -33.29
C GLY A 162 26.31 23.09 -34.57
N ARG A 163 25.28 23.48 -35.34
CA ARG A 163 24.83 23.03 -36.69
C ARG A 163 24.79 21.51 -37.00
N ARG A 164 25.28 20.61 -36.16
CA ARG A 164 25.25 19.16 -36.40
C ARG A 164 23.93 18.56 -35.94
N ARG A 165 23.33 17.71 -36.79
CA ARG A 165 22.18 16.90 -36.42
C ARG A 165 22.57 15.90 -35.34
N LEU A 166 21.77 15.84 -34.30
CA LEU A 166 22.03 15.02 -33.13
C LEU A 166 21.46 13.62 -33.31
N ASN A 167 22.23 12.58 -32.97
CA ASN A 167 21.75 11.20 -33.01
C ASN A 167 21.02 10.88 -31.69
N LEU A 168 19.71 11.09 -31.68
CA LEU A 168 18.87 10.93 -30.49
C LEU A 168 18.93 9.50 -29.94
N HIS A 169 18.98 8.48 -30.81
CA HIS A 169 19.11 7.08 -30.43
C HIS A 169 20.37 6.84 -29.57
N THR A 170 21.52 7.39 -29.98
CA THR A 170 22.78 7.24 -29.25
C THR A 170 22.73 7.92 -27.89
N MET A 171 22.10 9.10 -27.80
CA MET A 171 21.92 9.80 -26.53
C MET A 171 21.01 9.05 -25.57
N LEU A 172 19.83 8.63 -26.03
CA LEU A 172 18.90 7.88 -25.20
C LEU A 172 19.53 6.59 -24.70
N THR A 173 20.35 5.92 -25.52
CA THR A 173 21.12 4.74 -25.11
C THR A 173 22.10 5.05 -23.98
N LYS A 174 22.83 6.17 -24.06
CA LYS A 174 23.76 6.61 -22.99
C LYS A 174 23.01 7.01 -21.71
N LEU A 175 21.90 7.72 -21.86
CA LEU A 175 21.14 8.27 -20.73
C LEU A 175 20.24 7.24 -20.04
N ARG A 176 19.93 6.13 -20.73
CA ARG A 176 19.21 4.98 -20.17
C ARG A 176 19.82 4.48 -18.87
N ASP A 177 21.15 4.42 -18.78
CA ASP A 177 21.80 3.81 -17.61
C ASP A 177 21.73 4.73 -16.37
N TYR A 178 21.44 6.02 -16.57
CA TYR A 178 21.22 7.01 -15.50
C TYR A 178 19.76 7.15 -15.08
N THR A 179 18.84 6.44 -15.73
CA THR A 179 17.39 6.59 -15.50
C THR A 179 16.78 5.27 -15.04
N VAL A 180 16.68 5.10 -13.72
CA VAL A 180 16.29 3.83 -13.12
C VAL A 180 14.79 3.54 -13.32
N ARG A 181 13.93 4.55 -13.18
CA ARG A 181 12.47 4.39 -13.21
C ARG A 181 11.91 4.35 -14.63
N ILE A 182 12.45 5.17 -15.53
CA ILE A 182 12.00 5.18 -16.94
C ILE A 182 12.78 4.21 -17.83
N LYS A 183 13.79 3.49 -17.31
CA LYS A 183 14.55 2.46 -18.04
C LYS A 183 13.68 1.51 -18.86
N PRO A 184 12.56 0.95 -18.33
CA PRO A 184 11.72 0.04 -19.10
C PRO A 184 11.07 0.73 -20.29
N ALA A 185 10.59 1.96 -20.10
CA ALA A 185 10.00 2.77 -21.16
C ALA A 185 11.03 3.11 -22.24
N LEU A 186 12.23 3.53 -21.84
CA LEU A 186 13.34 3.80 -22.77
C LEU A 186 13.74 2.55 -23.55
N ASN A 187 13.86 1.39 -22.91
CA ASN A 187 14.17 0.14 -23.60
C ASN A 187 13.10 -0.24 -24.63
N LYS A 188 11.82 -0.01 -24.31
CA LYS A 188 10.70 -0.23 -25.23
C LYS A 188 10.78 0.72 -26.42
N GLY A 189 11.03 2.01 -26.18
CA GLY A 189 11.23 3.00 -27.23
C GLY A 189 12.43 2.70 -28.11
N LEU A 190 13.60 2.41 -27.51
CA LEU A 190 14.84 2.05 -28.22
C LEU A 190 14.69 0.85 -29.16
N ARG A 191 13.80 -0.10 -28.85
CA ARG A 191 13.48 -1.22 -29.76
C ARG A 191 12.65 -0.81 -30.97
N LEU A 192 11.90 0.28 -30.86
CA LEU A 192 11.05 0.83 -31.92
C LEU A 192 11.71 1.98 -32.67
N PHE A 193 12.97 2.31 -32.34
CA PHE A 193 13.69 3.39 -33.02
C PHE A 193 13.93 3.11 -34.51
N ASP A 194 13.95 1.84 -34.91
CA ASP A 194 14.03 1.42 -36.31
C ASP A 194 12.81 1.87 -37.12
N GLU A 195 11.65 2.05 -36.49
CA GLU A 195 10.42 2.58 -37.11
C GLU A 195 10.40 4.12 -37.19
N GLY A 196 11.38 4.77 -36.56
CA GLY A 196 11.54 6.22 -36.51
C GLY A 196 11.39 6.80 -35.10
N ALA A 197 12.06 7.93 -34.85
CA ALA A 197 12.10 8.54 -33.53
C ALA A 197 10.75 9.00 -32.99
N SER A 198 9.84 9.44 -33.87
CA SER A 198 8.49 9.83 -33.46
C SER A 198 7.71 8.64 -32.88
N ALA A 199 7.79 7.46 -33.52
CA ALA A 199 7.15 6.24 -33.04
C ALA A 199 7.75 5.76 -31.71
N ALA A 200 9.09 5.77 -31.61
CA ALA A 200 9.80 5.39 -30.40
C ALA A 200 9.48 6.30 -29.20
N LEU A 201 9.49 7.62 -29.40
CA LEU A 201 9.19 8.59 -28.35
C LEU A 201 7.71 8.56 -27.96
N HIS A 202 6.80 8.35 -28.91
CA HIS A 202 5.39 8.12 -28.60
C HIS A 202 5.21 6.89 -27.72
N ALA A 203 5.90 5.78 -28.02
CA ALA A 203 5.86 4.58 -27.20
C ALA A 203 6.44 4.81 -25.79
N ILE A 204 7.49 5.62 -25.64
CA ILE A 204 8.04 6.02 -24.34
C ILE A 204 7.00 6.82 -23.54
N GLY A 205 6.37 7.82 -24.16
CA GLY A 205 5.36 8.65 -23.51
C GLY A 205 4.12 7.87 -23.07
N GLU A 206 3.65 6.92 -23.89
CA GLU A 206 2.55 6.02 -23.54
C GLU A 206 2.90 5.08 -22.39
N GLU A 207 4.12 4.53 -22.38
CA GLU A 207 4.56 3.62 -21.32
C GLU A 207 4.72 4.34 -19.97
N ILE A 208 5.20 5.59 -19.96
CA ILE A 208 5.29 6.40 -18.74
C ILE A 208 3.87 6.78 -18.26
N GLY A 209 2.95 7.04 -19.19
CA GLY A 209 1.53 7.21 -18.90
C GLY A 209 1.14 8.54 -18.26
N THR A 210 2.06 9.50 -18.13
CA THR A 210 1.79 10.85 -17.63
C THR A 210 1.59 11.82 -18.80
N LYS A 211 0.74 12.84 -18.62
CA LYS A 211 0.52 13.87 -19.64
C LYS A 211 1.82 14.63 -19.96
N GLU A 212 2.55 14.97 -18.91
CA GLU A 212 3.85 15.65 -18.98
C GLU A 212 4.87 14.85 -19.80
N ALA A 213 4.93 13.52 -19.61
CA ALA A 213 5.82 12.67 -20.38
C ALA A 213 5.43 12.60 -21.86
N LYS A 214 4.13 12.54 -22.18
CA LYS A 214 3.65 12.55 -23.57
C LYS A 214 4.02 13.85 -24.28
N GLU A 215 3.83 14.98 -23.61
CA GLU A 215 4.22 16.29 -24.14
C GLU A 215 5.73 16.39 -24.35
N LEU A 216 6.53 15.98 -23.37
CA LEU A 216 7.99 16.04 -23.46
C LEU A 216 8.54 15.10 -24.55
N CYS A 217 7.98 13.90 -24.69
CA CYS A 217 8.35 12.97 -25.76
C CYS A 217 7.97 13.52 -27.14
N LYS A 218 6.80 14.18 -27.26
CA LYS A 218 6.42 14.86 -28.49
C LYS A 218 7.42 15.94 -28.87
N LEU A 219 7.88 16.72 -27.90
CA LEU A 219 8.86 17.78 -28.14
C LEU A 219 10.24 17.24 -28.50
N LEU A 220 10.67 16.15 -27.90
CA LEU A 220 11.89 15.45 -28.32
C LEU A 220 11.79 14.98 -29.78
N ALA A 221 10.60 14.56 -30.22
CA ALA A 221 10.37 14.16 -31.61
C ALA A 221 10.39 15.39 -32.54
N ASP A 222 9.78 16.49 -32.12
CA ASP A 222 9.78 17.75 -32.84
C ASP A 222 11.22 18.31 -32.97
N LEU A 223 12.04 18.18 -31.93
CA LEU A 223 13.46 18.59 -31.93
C LEU A 223 14.30 17.83 -32.96
N GLU A 224 14.01 16.55 -33.20
CA GLU A 224 14.71 15.76 -34.22
C GLU A 224 14.34 16.19 -35.66
N MET A 225 13.10 16.65 -35.85
CA MET A 225 12.59 17.11 -37.15
C MET A 225 12.93 18.57 -37.45
N THR A 226 13.19 19.37 -36.41
CA THR A 226 13.47 20.81 -36.53
C THR A 226 14.89 21.06 -37.06
N PRO A 227 15.08 21.99 -38.02
CA PRO A 227 16.41 22.38 -38.47
C PRO A 227 17.22 23.00 -37.33
N PRO A 228 18.54 22.79 -37.29
CA PRO A 228 19.40 23.15 -36.14
C PRO A 228 19.45 24.66 -35.83
N GLU A 229 18.98 25.50 -36.73
CA GLU A 229 18.95 26.97 -36.58
C GLU A 229 17.77 27.43 -35.71
N ASP A 230 16.68 26.67 -35.67
CA ASP A 230 15.45 27.01 -34.91
C ASP A 230 15.34 26.27 -33.57
N ILE A 231 16.23 25.30 -33.33
CA ILE A 231 16.23 24.45 -32.13
C ILE A 231 16.43 25.26 -30.85
N SER A 232 17.33 26.25 -30.86
CA SER A 232 17.64 27.06 -29.67
C SER A 232 16.43 27.87 -29.21
N ALA A 233 15.71 28.49 -30.15
CA ALA A 233 14.49 29.26 -29.88
C ALA A 233 13.34 28.37 -29.37
N LEU A 234 13.20 27.16 -29.92
CA LEU A 234 12.19 26.20 -29.49
C LEU A 234 12.43 25.71 -28.05
N VAL A 235 13.70 25.48 -27.70
CA VAL A 235 14.11 25.06 -26.35
C VAL A 235 13.87 26.20 -25.34
N GLU A 236 14.30 27.42 -25.64
CA GLU A 236 14.12 28.58 -24.74
C GLU A 236 12.65 28.91 -24.49
N ALA A 237 11.81 28.93 -25.53
CA ALA A 237 10.39 29.21 -25.42
C ALA A 237 9.63 28.24 -24.50
N ARG A 238 10.19 27.05 -24.28
CA ARG A 238 9.58 25.99 -23.48
C ARG A 238 10.21 25.82 -22.11
N GLU A 239 11.44 26.30 -21.90
CA GLU A 239 12.19 26.19 -20.64
C GLU A 239 11.43 26.81 -19.45
N GLU A 240 10.75 27.94 -19.66
CA GLU A 240 9.99 28.63 -18.60
C GLU A 240 8.78 27.81 -18.11
N SER A 241 8.03 27.20 -19.03
CA SER A 241 6.90 26.33 -18.68
C SER A 241 7.36 25.10 -17.88
N TYR A 242 8.52 24.52 -18.20
CA TYR A 242 9.07 23.36 -17.49
C TYR A 242 9.62 23.69 -16.10
N THR A 243 10.33 24.82 -15.96
CA THR A 243 10.85 25.23 -14.64
C THR A 243 9.71 25.52 -13.66
N GLN A 244 8.58 26.06 -14.15
CA GLN A 244 7.37 26.24 -13.35
C GLN A 244 6.78 24.89 -12.90
N MET A 245 6.65 23.91 -13.80
CA MET A 245 6.16 22.57 -13.49
C MET A 245 7.02 21.86 -12.42
N LEU A 246 8.35 21.95 -12.53
CA LEU A 246 9.27 21.39 -11.52
C LEU A 246 9.16 22.06 -10.16
N ARG A 247 9.00 23.40 -10.13
CA ARG A 247 8.78 24.15 -8.89
C ARG A 247 7.47 23.73 -8.24
N GLU A 248 6.43 23.52 -9.03
CA GLU A 248 5.14 23.06 -8.53
C GLU A 248 5.20 21.64 -7.96
N ASN A 249 5.83 20.70 -8.67
CA ASN A 249 6.01 19.32 -8.18
C ASN A 249 6.86 19.27 -6.90
N ARG A 250 7.94 20.07 -6.81
CA ARG A 250 8.70 20.23 -5.56
C ARG A 250 7.86 20.81 -4.43
N ARG A 251 7.01 21.80 -4.71
CA ARG A 251 6.12 22.41 -3.72
C ARG A 251 5.07 21.41 -3.23
N ARG A 252 4.45 20.63 -4.11
CA ARG A 252 3.49 19.56 -3.77
C ARG A 252 4.13 18.53 -2.86
N ARG A 253 5.36 18.07 -3.19
CA ARG A 253 6.12 17.12 -2.37
C ARG A 253 6.43 17.68 -0.97
N ARG A 254 6.95 18.91 -0.87
CA ARG A 254 7.23 19.53 0.43
C ARG A 254 5.97 19.68 1.29
N LYS A 255 4.83 20.03 0.70
CA LYS A 255 3.56 20.09 1.43
C LYS A 255 3.16 18.73 1.99
N PHE A 256 3.31 17.65 1.21
CA PHE A 256 2.99 16.29 1.66
C PHE A 256 3.91 15.81 2.80
N PHE A 257 5.23 15.94 2.62
CA PHE A 257 6.16 15.56 3.69
C PHE A 257 6.04 16.48 4.91
N GLY A 258 5.74 17.76 4.70
CA GLY A 258 5.46 18.70 5.77
C GLY A 258 4.21 18.32 6.57
N SER A 259 3.12 17.94 5.90
CA SER A 259 1.90 17.47 6.57
C SER A 259 2.11 16.15 7.30
N LEU A 260 2.92 15.23 6.74
CA LEU A 260 3.23 13.96 7.37
C LEU A 260 4.10 14.17 8.62
N ALA A 261 5.11 15.02 8.53
CA ALA A 261 5.97 15.41 9.65
C ALA A 261 5.16 16.10 10.75
N TYR A 262 4.21 16.97 10.38
CA TYR A 262 3.30 17.60 11.32
C TYR A 262 2.43 16.57 12.05
N ALA A 263 1.82 15.63 11.33
CA ALA A 263 1.04 14.55 11.93
C ALA A 263 1.88 13.69 12.88
N ALA A 264 3.13 13.36 12.48
CA ALA A 264 4.05 12.61 13.33
C ALA A 264 4.44 13.38 14.59
N ALA A 265 4.74 14.68 14.49
CA ALA A 265 5.08 15.54 15.61
C ALA A 265 3.92 15.78 16.58
N PHE A 266 2.67 15.78 16.09
CA PHE A 266 1.47 15.90 16.91
C PHE A 266 1.03 14.59 17.56
N SER A 267 1.47 13.44 17.04
CA SER A 267 1.07 12.13 17.57
C SER A 267 1.40 11.91 19.06
N PRO A 268 2.57 12.33 19.61
CA PRO A 268 2.88 12.15 21.03
C PRO A 268 2.00 13.03 21.90
N LEU A 269 1.64 14.22 21.42
CA LEU A 269 0.74 15.14 22.13
C LEU A 269 -0.66 14.52 22.26
N LEU A 270 -1.17 13.91 21.19
CA LEU A 270 -2.44 13.17 21.25
C LEU A 270 -2.38 11.97 22.21
N ILE A 271 -1.27 11.22 22.22
CA ILE A 271 -1.07 10.11 23.16
C ILE A 271 -1.04 10.64 24.60
N TYR A 272 -0.33 11.74 24.86
CA TYR A 272 -0.29 12.37 26.18
C TYR A 272 -1.69 12.82 26.63
N LEU A 273 -2.43 13.48 25.74
CA LEU A 273 -3.78 13.99 26.02
C LEU A 273 -4.76 12.84 26.29
N TRP A 274 -4.63 11.74 25.54
CA TRP A 274 -5.37 10.51 25.79
C TRP A 274 -5.05 9.89 27.16
N ASN A 275 -3.77 9.85 27.53
CA ASN A 275 -3.35 9.33 28.83
C ASN A 275 -3.88 10.21 29.97
N ALA A 276 -3.77 11.54 29.84
CA ALA A 276 -4.31 12.48 30.81
C ALA A 276 -5.82 12.33 30.98
N LEU A 277 -6.56 12.10 29.88
CA LEU A 277 -8.00 11.85 29.92
C LEU A 277 -8.34 10.56 30.68
N ASN A 278 -7.60 9.47 30.44
CA ASN A 278 -7.81 8.20 31.15
C ASN A 278 -7.55 8.34 32.65
N ILE A 279 -6.48 9.04 33.03
CA ILE A 279 -6.16 9.33 34.43
C ILE A 279 -7.29 10.15 35.06
N ALA A 280 -7.75 11.21 34.38
CA ALA A 280 -8.87 12.02 34.88
C ALA A 280 -10.16 11.21 35.05
N GLN A 281 -10.48 10.32 34.11
CA GLN A 281 -11.63 9.42 34.23
C GLN A 281 -11.49 8.47 35.43
N GLN A 282 -10.30 7.89 35.66
CA GLN A 282 -10.02 7.05 36.82
C GLN A 282 -10.22 7.82 38.14
N TYR A 283 -9.68 9.03 38.25
CA TYR A 283 -9.86 9.87 39.42
C TYR A 283 -11.34 10.19 39.69
N VAL A 284 -12.12 10.53 38.66
CA VAL A 284 -13.56 10.77 38.80
C VAL A 284 -14.30 9.51 39.26
N THR A 285 -13.96 8.34 38.71
CA THR A 285 -14.57 7.07 39.14
C THR A 285 -14.21 6.69 40.57
N ASP A 286 -12.98 6.96 41.01
CA ASP A 286 -12.53 6.69 42.37
C ASP A 286 -13.17 7.63 43.39
N LEU A 287 -13.27 8.93 43.07
CA LEU A 287 -14.01 9.91 43.87
C LEU A 287 -15.48 9.52 44.03
N ALA A 288 -16.15 9.13 42.94
CA ALA A 288 -17.54 8.68 42.96
C ALA A 288 -17.76 7.40 43.78
N ARG A 289 -16.77 6.48 43.80
CA ARG A 289 -16.82 5.32 44.70
C ARG A 289 -16.63 5.70 46.16
N SER A 290 -15.71 6.61 46.47
CA SER A 290 -15.48 7.03 47.86
C SER A 290 -16.67 7.76 48.47
N THR A 291 -17.38 8.61 47.71
CA THR A 291 -18.55 9.34 48.22
C THR A 291 -19.75 8.42 48.48
N ASN A 292 -19.93 7.37 47.66
CA ASN A 292 -20.97 6.36 47.86
C ASN A 292 -20.72 5.41 49.05
N HIS A 293 -19.52 5.40 49.63
CA HIS A 293 -19.21 4.61 50.84
C HIS A 293 -19.48 5.35 52.16
N PHE A 294 -19.71 6.67 52.12
CA PHE A 294 -19.97 7.50 53.30
C PHE A 294 -21.43 7.94 53.45
N GLY A 295 -22.33 7.50 52.56
CA GLY A 295 -23.79 7.70 52.66
C GLY A 295 -24.51 6.37 52.81
#